data_AF-A0A7V1LHQ3-F1
#
_entry.id   AF-A0A7V1LHQ3-F1
#
_cell.length_a   1.000
_cell.length_b   1.000
_cell.length_c   1.000
_cell.angle_alpha   90.00
_cell.angle_beta   90.00
_cell.angle_gamma   90.00
#
_symmetry.space_group_name_H-M   'P 1'
#
loop_
_entity.id
_entity.type
_entity.pdbx_description
1 polymer ?
#
loop_
_entity_poly.entity_id
_entity_poly.type
_entity_poly.pdbx_seq_one_letter_code
_entity_poly.pdbx_strand_id
1 'polypeptide(L)'
;MKEKIIYISSFIVVFVIVTIGIIYFNSEYQDIFHFNFAKTKTVDHKEAAIDTTSIQLSELKVFLKQQLKGFVLDSLKTYVTKTKTDTVINNVVIDSSLLDSLKNLKNRLNKTNLQLAKQNATTKKLEKILNKQPDSMYVSWTKKIAKLYETMDPSKAAKIIQGYSDNIARDIIYTMKQKKAAGILAEFNPKIANRIMRVK
;
A
#
# COMPACT_ATOMS: atom_id res chain seq x y z
N MET A 1 46.42 1.09 40.93
CA MET A 1 46.57 1.17 39.46
C MET A 1 46.24 -0.14 38.75
N LYS A 2 46.66 -1.31 39.28
CA LYS A 2 46.39 -2.63 38.68
C LYS A 2 44.90 -2.95 38.51
N GLU A 3 44.06 -2.61 39.48
CA GLU A 3 42.60 -2.83 39.39
C GLU A 3 41.94 -2.01 38.28
N LYS A 4 42.31 -0.73 38.13
CA LYS A 4 41.81 0.13 37.04
C LYS A 4 42.20 -0.43 35.65
N ILE A 5 43.41 -0.99 35.53
CA ILE A 5 43.89 -1.64 34.30
C ILE A 5 43.08 -2.90 33.99
N ILE A 6 42.69 -3.68 35.00
CA ILE A 6 41.84 -4.87 34.84
C ILE A 6 40.44 -4.50 34.34
N TYR A 7 39.81 -3.46 34.89
CA TYR A 7 38.51 -3.01 34.41
C TYR A 7 38.56 -2.47 32.98
N ILE A 8 39.59 -1.70 32.64
CA ILE A 8 39.80 -1.20 31.28
C ILE A 8 40.03 -2.37 30.31
N SER A 9 40.84 -3.36 30.69
CA SER A 9 41.07 -4.55 29.88
C SER A 9 39.78 -5.36 29.68
N SER A 10 38.97 -5.54 30.73
CA SER A 10 37.69 -6.24 30.64
C SER A 10 36.70 -5.51 29.74
N PHE A 11 36.63 -4.18 29.84
CA PHE A 11 35.80 -3.34 28.97
C PHE A 11 36.19 -3.48 27.50
N ILE A 12 37.50 -3.45 27.19
CA ILE A 12 37.99 -3.62 25.82
C ILE A 12 37.61 -5.00 25.27
N VAL A 13 37.75 -6.06 26.06
CA VAL A 13 37.38 -7.42 25.63
C VAL A 13 35.89 -7.52 25.31
N VAL A 14 35.02 -7.00 26.19
CA VAL A 14 33.57 -6.99 25.97
C VAL A 14 33.21 -6.14 24.76
N PHE A 15 33.84 -4.97 24.60
CA PHE A 15 33.63 -4.09 23.45
C PHE A 15 33.97 -4.79 22.11
N VAL A 16 35.09 -5.51 22.06
CA VAL A 16 35.49 -6.27 20.87
C VAL A 16 34.49 -7.40 20.58
N ILE A 17 34.06 -8.16 21.59
CA ILE A 17 33.06 -9.23 21.42
C ILE A 17 31.74 -8.69 20.89
N VAL A 18 31.23 -7.59 21.46
CA VAL A 18 29.98 -6.96 21.03
C VAL A 18 30.12 -6.43 19.60
N THR A 19 31.24 -5.81 19.25
CA THR A 19 31.49 -5.28 17.91
C THR A 19 31.53 -6.40 16.87
N ILE A 20 32.23 -7.50 17.16
CA ILE A 20 32.26 -8.68 16.29
C ILE A 20 30.86 -9.28 16.16
N GLY A 21 30.11 -9.36 17.25
CA GLY A 21 28.72 -9.81 17.24
C GLY A 21 27.86 -8.96 16.32
N ILE A 22 27.90 -7.64 16.44
CA ILE A 22 27.16 -6.70 15.58
C ILE A 22 27.51 -6.92 14.11
N ILE A 23 28.80 -7.06 13.77
CA ILE A 23 29.23 -7.31 12.39
C ILE A 23 28.67 -8.65 11.87
N TYR A 24 28.76 -9.72 12.67
CA TYR A 24 28.25 -11.03 12.30
C TYR A 24 26.73 -11.01 12.09
N PHE A 25 25.99 -10.42 13.02
CA PHE A 25 24.54 -10.33 12.92
C PHE A 25 24.09 -9.42 11.77
N ASN A 26 24.82 -8.33 11.50
CA ASN A 26 24.53 -7.45 10.36
C ASN A 26 24.83 -8.12 9.00
N SER A 27 25.66 -9.16 8.96
CA SER A 27 25.92 -9.93 7.75
C SER A 27 24.80 -10.94 7.45
N GLU A 28 24.27 -11.61 8.48
CA GLU A 28 23.24 -12.64 8.33
C GLU A 28 21.82 -12.04 8.25
N TYR A 29 21.59 -10.86 8.84
CA TYR A 29 20.26 -10.26 9.00
C TYR A 29 20.17 -8.86 8.39
N GLN A 30 18.97 -8.51 7.90
CA GLN A 30 18.76 -7.26 7.17
C GLN A 30 18.90 -5.99 8.03
N ASP A 31 18.34 -5.98 9.25
CA ASP A 31 18.45 -4.83 10.14
C ASP A 31 18.29 -5.24 11.61
N ILE A 32 19.42 -5.37 12.29
CA ILE A 32 19.48 -5.78 13.69
C ILE A 32 19.08 -4.66 14.66
N PHE A 33 19.12 -3.39 14.23
CA PHE A 33 18.81 -2.23 15.07
C PHE A 33 17.31 -1.92 15.10
N HIS A 34 16.59 -2.30 14.06
CA HIS A 34 15.13 -2.25 14.00
C HIS A 34 14.46 -3.60 14.35
N PHE A 35 15.21 -4.54 14.95
CA PHE A 35 14.76 -5.89 15.32
C PHE A 35 14.19 -6.71 14.14
N ASN A 36 14.68 -6.46 12.93
CA ASN A 36 14.31 -7.19 11.73
C ASN A 36 15.35 -8.29 11.42
N PHE A 37 15.14 -9.45 12.04
CA PHE A 37 15.98 -10.64 11.88
C PHE A 37 15.58 -11.51 10.67
N ALA A 38 15.01 -10.90 9.62
CA ALA A 38 14.89 -11.59 8.35
C ALA A 38 16.29 -11.84 7.77
N LYS A 39 16.55 -13.06 7.28
CA LYS A 39 17.84 -13.39 6.66
C LYS A 39 18.12 -12.46 5.50
N THR A 40 19.34 -11.93 5.43
CA THR A 40 19.82 -11.13 4.31
C THR A 40 19.68 -11.96 3.04
N LYS A 41 18.74 -11.58 2.18
CA LYS A 41 18.70 -12.11 0.82
C LYS A 41 20.04 -11.75 0.21
N THR A 42 20.81 -12.73 -0.24
CA THR A 42 22.04 -12.53 -1.02
C THR A 42 21.68 -11.74 -2.27
N VAL A 43 21.64 -10.43 -2.16
CA VAL A 43 21.69 -9.53 -3.31
C VAL A 43 23.17 -9.46 -3.61
N ASP A 44 23.57 -10.35 -4.52
CA ASP A 44 24.76 -10.20 -5.34
C ASP A 44 24.89 -8.70 -5.65
N HIS A 45 25.95 -8.06 -5.17
CA HIS A 45 26.24 -6.66 -5.49
C HIS A 45 26.62 -6.57 -6.98
N LYS A 46 25.66 -6.77 -7.87
CA LYS A 46 25.67 -6.18 -9.19
C LYS A 46 24.93 -4.86 -9.07
N GLU A 47 25.67 -3.78 -9.30
CA GLU A 47 25.13 -2.45 -9.54
C GLU A 47 23.89 -2.56 -10.42
N ALA A 48 22.72 -2.34 -9.81
CA ALA A 48 21.49 -2.17 -10.56
C ALA A 48 21.53 -0.76 -11.16
N ALA A 49 22.11 -0.64 -12.35
CA ALA A 49 21.68 0.38 -13.29
C ALA A 49 20.18 0.16 -13.54
N ILE A 50 19.36 1.00 -12.92
CA ILE A 50 17.90 0.97 -13.09
C ILE A 50 17.60 1.53 -14.49
N ASP A 51 17.56 0.66 -15.50
CA ASP A 51 16.97 1.02 -16.80
C ASP A 51 15.43 0.98 -16.68
N THR A 52 14.85 2.14 -16.37
CA THR A 52 13.39 2.35 -16.33
C THR A 52 12.84 2.95 -17.64
N THR A 53 13.64 3.02 -18.71
CA THR A 53 13.30 3.88 -19.86
C THR A 53 12.79 3.12 -21.09
N SER A 54 12.93 1.79 -21.15
CA SER A 54 12.71 1.05 -22.40
C SER A 54 11.34 0.37 -22.55
N ILE A 55 10.55 0.20 -21.48
CA ILE A 55 9.33 -0.62 -21.54
C ILE A 55 8.05 0.18 -21.91
N GLN A 56 8.00 1.50 -21.74
CA GLN A 56 6.76 2.28 -21.98
C GLN A 56 6.66 2.98 -23.34
N LEU A 57 7.76 3.13 -24.09
CA LEU A 57 7.75 3.97 -25.30
C LEU A 57 7.25 3.23 -26.55
N SER A 58 7.38 1.90 -26.58
CA SER A 58 6.95 1.02 -27.67
C SER A 58 5.43 0.83 -27.66
N GLU A 59 4.82 0.57 -26.50
CA GLU A 59 3.37 0.39 -26.37
C GLU A 59 2.60 1.69 -26.63
N LEU A 60 3.11 2.84 -26.17
CA LEU A 60 2.48 4.14 -26.38
C LEU A 60 2.50 4.56 -27.87
N LYS A 61 3.57 4.24 -28.60
CA LYS A 61 3.69 4.52 -30.04
C LYS A 61 2.75 3.64 -30.87
N VAL A 62 2.57 2.38 -30.48
CA VAL A 62 1.63 1.46 -31.14
C VAL A 62 0.18 1.93 -30.92
N PHE A 63 -0.16 2.31 -29.68
CA PHE A 63 -1.48 2.84 -29.35
C PHE A 63 -1.81 4.13 -30.10
N LEU A 64 -0.86 5.07 -30.19
CA LEU A 64 -1.05 6.34 -30.91
C LEU A 64 -1.17 6.14 -32.43
N LYS A 65 -0.37 5.25 -33.05
CA LYS A 65 -0.49 4.97 -34.48
C LYS A 65 -1.81 4.29 -34.85
N GLN A 66 -2.32 3.41 -33.99
CA GLN A 66 -3.53 2.64 -34.27
C GLN A 66 -4.80 3.50 -34.12
N GLN A 67 -4.85 4.38 -33.13
CA GLN A 67 -5.98 5.29 -32.90
C GLN A 67 -6.03 6.45 -33.90
N LEU A 68 -4.88 7.02 -34.30
CA LEU A 68 -4.85 8.17 -35.22
C LEU A 68 -5.05 7.79 -36.70
N LYS A 69 -4.58 6.62 -37.15
CA LYS A 69 -4.76 6.21 -38.56
C LYS A 69 -6.22 5.89 -38.90
N GLY A 70 -7.01 5.31 -38.00
CA GLY A 70 -8.42 5.02 -38.27
C GLY A 70 -9.27 6.28 -38.29
N PHE A 71 -9.13 7.12 -37.27
CA PHE A 71 -10.02 8.28 -37.07
C PHE A 71 -9.81 9.39 -38.10
N VAL A 72 -8.56 9.61 -38.53
CA VAL A 72 -8.22 10.70 -39.47
C VAL A 72 -8.44 10.28 -40.92
N LEU A 73 -8.16 9.02 -41.28
CA LEU A 73 -8.30 8.55 -42.65
C LEU A 73 -9.77 8.34 -43.03
N ASP A 74 -10.61 7.81 -42.13
CA ASP A 74 -12.04 7.61 -42.40
C ASP A 74 -12.80 8.94 -42.47
N SER A 75 -12.51 9.90 -41.58
CA SER A 75 -13.14 11.23 -41.62
C SER A 75 -12.79 12.04 -42.87
N LEU A 76 -11.61 11.82 -43.46
CA LEU A 76 -11.20 12.48 -44.71
C LEU A 76 -11.70 11.73 -45.96
N LYS A 77 -11.87 10.41 -45.92
CA LYS A 77 -12.35 9.63 -47.08
C LYS A 77 -13.85 9.78 -47.32
N THR A 78 -14.65 9.99 -46.28
CA THR A 78 -16.10 10.23 -46.42
C THR A 78 -16.40 11.59 -47.06
N TYR A 79 -15.48 12.56 -46.99
CA TYR A 79 -15.68 13.90 -47.53
C TYR A 79 -15.22 14.09 -48.99
N VAL A 80 -14.48 13.14 -49.57
CA VAL A 80 -13.84 13.30 -50.89
C VAL A 80 -14.51 12.47 -52.00
N THR A 81 -15.44 11.56 -51.69
CA THR A 81 -16.01 10.64 -52.69
C THR A 81 -17.41 10.96 -53.21
N LYS A 82 -17.98 12.13 -52.93
CA LYS A 82 -19.22 12.58 -53.60
C LYS A 82 -19.24 14.08 -53.83
N THR A 83 -18.71 14.53 -54.95
CA THR A 83 -19.28 15.64 -55.72
C THR A 83 -18.70 15.61 -57.13
N LYS A 84 -19.45 15.02 -58.07
CA LYS A 84 -19.44 15.55 -59.43
C LYS A 84 -20.42 16.72 -59.47
N THR A 85 -19.95 17.80 -60.07
CA THR A 85 -20.68 18.89 -60.75
C THR A 85 -21.69 19.71 -59.95
N ASP A 86 -21.40 21.02 -59.92
CA ASP A 86 -22.30 22.17 -59.80
C ASP A 86 -23.32 22.18 -58.67
N THR A 87 -23.14 23.13 -57.75
CA THR A 87 -24.11 24.16 -57.35
C THR A 87 -23.61 24.82 -56.07
N VAL A 88 -23.42 26.14 -56.13
CA VAL A 88 -23.37 27.13 -55.04
C VAL A 88 -22.69 26.65 -53.74
N ILE A 89 -21.47 27.16 -53.52
CA ILE A 89 -20.77 27.12 -52.24
C ILE A 89 -21.63 27.84 -51.20
N ASN A 90 -22.49 27.09 -50.50
CA ASN A 90 -23.06 27.53 -49.26
C ASN A 90 -21.99 27.27 -48.20
N ASN A 91 -21.24 28.31 -47.83
CA ASN A 91 -20.29 28.23 -46.73
C ASN A 91 -21.05 27.72 -45.50
N VAL A 92 -20.76 26.48 -45.10
CA VAL A 92 -21.19 25.96 -43.81
C VAL A 92 -20.41 26.77 -42.77
N VAL A 93 -20.99 27.89 -42.35
CA VAL A 93 -20.48 28.68 -41.23
C VAL A 93 -20.69 27.82 -40.00
N ILE A 94 -19.65 27.08 -39.63
CA ILE A 94 -19.62 26.36 -38.37
C ILE A 94 -19.65 27.43 -37.29
N ASP A 95 -20.81 27.55 -36.65
CA ASP A 95 -21.07 28.54 -35.62
C ASP A 95 -20.00 28.43 -34.52
N SER A 96 -19.25 29.51 -34.30
CA SER A 96 -18.14 29.56 -33.35
C SER A 96 -18.55 29.14 -31.93
N SER A 97 -19.82 29.36 -31.58
CA SER A 97 -20.42 28.94 -30.31
C SER A 97 -20.49 27.42 -30.13
N LEU A 98 -20.65 26.66 -31.22
CA LEU A 98 -20.66 25.20 -31.21
C LEU A 98 -19.25 24.62 -31.05
N LEU A 99 -18.25 25.25 -31.66
CA LEU A 99 -16.85 24.87 -31.48
C LEU A 99 -16.38 25.08 -30.03
N ASP A 100 -16.77 26.20 -29.43
CA ASP A 100 -16.47 26.46 -28.01
C ASP A 100 -17.20 25.49 -27.08
N SER A 101 -18.44 25.13 -27.40
CA SER A 101 -19.20 24.13 -26.64
C SER A 101 -18.57 22.74 -26.73
N LEU A 102 -18.10 22.32 -27.91
CA LEU A 102 -17.38 21.06 -28.10
C LEU A 102 -16.03 21.05 -27.38
N LYS A 103 -15.30 22.16 -27.41
CA LYS A 103 -14.02 22.31 -26.69
C LYS A 103 -14.22 22.24 -25.18
N ASN A 104 -15.26 22.90 -24.67
CA ASN A 104 -15.63 22.85 -23.26
C ASN A 104 -16.09 21.45 -22.83
N LEU A 105 -16.87 20.77 -23.65
CA LEU A 105 -17.31 19.39 -23.38
C LEU A 105 -16.12 18.41 -23.36
N LYS A 106 -15.20 18.52 -24.33
CA LYS A 106 -13.96 17.74 -24.37
C LYS A 106 -13.10 17.98 -23.13
N ASN A 107 -12.98 19.22 -22.70
CA ASN A 107 -12.24 19.57 -21.48
C ASN A 107 -12.90 19.02 -20.21
N ARG A 108 -14.24 19.03 -20.13
CA ARG A 108 -15.00 18.43 -19.02
C ARG A 108 -14.83 16.91 -19.01
N LEU A 109 -14.95 16.23 -20.16
CA LEU A 109 -14.73 14.79 -20.28
C LEU A 109 -13.32 14.39 -19.86
N ASN A 110 -12.30 15.15 -20.29
CA ASN A 110 -10.92 14.90 -19.91
C ASN A 110 -10.71 15.08 -18.40
N LYS A 111 -11.27 16.14 -17.79
CA LYS A 111 -11.20 16.36 -16.33
C LYS A 111 -11.91 15.26 -15.54
N THR A 112 -13.10 14.85 -15.97
CA THR A 112 -13.86 13.77 -15.33
C THR A 112 -13.11 12.45 -15.43
N ASN A 113 -12.58 12.09 -16.60
CA ASN A 113 -11.78 10.87 -16.76
C ASN A 113 -10.52 10.87 -15.90
N LEU A 114 -9.87 12.03 -15.73
CA LEU A 114 -8.68 12.18 -14.87
C LEU A 114 -9.04 12.06 -13.39
N GLN A 115 -10.19 12.59 -12.97
CA GLN A 115 -10.72 12.41 -11.61
C GLN A 115 -11.14 10.96 -11.35
N LEU A 116 -11.75 10.31 -12.32
CA LEU A 116 -12.18 8.91 -12.24
C LEU A 116 -10.96 7.98 -12.16
N ALA A 117 -9.90 8.26 -12.93
CA ALA A 117 -8.62 7.55 -12.83
C ALA A 117 -7.95 7.76 -11.46
N LYS A 118 -7.98 8.98 -10.90
CA LYS A 118 -7.46 9.27 -9.56
C LYS A 118 -8.26 8.58 -8.45
N GLN A 119 -9.59 8.59 -8.54
CA GLN A 119 -10.46 7.86 -7.60
C GLN A 119 -10.21 6.36 -7.69
N ASN A 120 -10.16 5.80 -8.89
CA ASN A 120 -9.88 4.37 -9.11
C ASN A 120 -8.49 3.95 -8.63
N ALA A 121 -7.47 4.81 -8.75
CA ALA A 121 -6.15 4.54 -8.19
C ALA A 121 -6.17 4.57 -6.65
N THR A 122 -6.97 5.45 -6.07
CA THR A 122 -7.13 5.56 -4.61
C THR A 122 -7.89 4.35 -4.07
N THR A 123 -9.02 3.96 -4.69
CA THR A 123 -9.78 2.77 -4.31
C THR A 123 -8.96 1.50 -4.47
N LYS A 124 -8.20 1.33 -5.57
CA LYS A 124 -7.28 0.20 -5.73
C LYS A 124 -6.17 0.16 -4.68
N LYS A 125 -5.66 1.31 -4.24
CA LYS A 125 -4.66 1.39 -3.15
C LYS A 125 -5.28 1.02 -1.81
N LEU A 126 -6.51 1.46 -1.52
CA LEU A 126 -7.25 1.05 -0.33
C LEU A 126 -7.60 -0.44 -0.36
N GLU A 127 -8.07 -0.98 -1.49
CA GLU A 127 -8.32 -2.40 -1.68
C GLU A 127 -7.06 -3.23 -1.46
N LYS A 128 -5.90 -2.77 -1.95
CA LYS A 128 -4.62 -3.47 -1.72
C LYS A 128 -4.16 -3.43 -0.26
N ILE A 129 -4.55 -2.41 0.51
CA ILE A 129 -4.28 -2.31 1.94
C ILE A 129 -5.28 -3.15 2.75
N LEU A 130 -6.55 -3.20 2.33
CA LEU A 130 -7.61 -3.99 2.97
C LEU A 130 -7.49 -5.50 2.66
N ASN A 131 -7.05 -5.85 1.45
CA ASN A 131 -6.84 -7.23 0.99
C ASN A 131 -5.42 -7.73 1.23
N LYS A 132 -4.55 -6.94 1.88
CA LYS A 132 -3.31 -7.48 2.44
C LYS A 132 -3.74 -8.42 3.55
N GLN A 133 -3.80 -9.71 3.23
CA GLN A 133 -4.08 -10.74 4.23
C GLN A 133 -3.13 -10.50 5.40
N PRO A 134 -3.66 -10.47 6.64
CA PRO A 134 -2.81 -10.37 7.81
C PRO A 134 -1.75 -11.47 7.73
N ASP A 135 -0.49 -11.12 7.98
CA ASP A 135 0.62 -12.06 7.90
C ASP A 135 0.24 -13.37 8.59
N SER A 136 0.47 -14.51 7.94
CA SER A 136 0.07 -15.83 8.45
C SER A 136 0.59 -16.06 9.88
N MET A 137 1.76 -15.52 10.18
CA MET A 137 2.36 -15.50 11.51
C MET A 137 1.53 -14.70 12.52
N TYR A 138 1.08 -13.48 12.18
CA TYR A 138 0.23 -12.66 13.03
C TYR A 138 -1.11 -13.35 13.33
N VAL A 139 -1.79 -13.90 12.32
CA VAL A 139 -3.04 -14.64 12.51
C VAL A 139 -2.84 -15.82 13.46
N SER A 140 -1.74 -16.56 13.30
CA SER A 140 -1.41 -17.69 14.16
C SER A 140 -1.14 -17.27 15.60
N TRP A 141 -0.45 -16.14 15.80
CA TRP A 141 -0.16 -15.57 17.10
C TRP A 141 -1.45 -15.08 17.78
N THR A 142 -2.29 -14.31 17.09
CA THR A 142 -3.56 -13.81 17.62
C THR A 142 -4.47 -14.95 18.06
N LYS A 143 -4.56 -16.04 17.26
CA LYS A 143 -5.32 -17.24 17.64
C LYS A 143 -4.79 -17.91 18.91
N LYS A 144 -3.48 -18.04 19.07
CA LYS A 144 -2.87 -18.64 20.27
C LYS A 144 -3.12 -17.79 21.52
N ILE A 145 -2.91 -16.48 21.39
CA ILE A 145 -3.12 -15.52 22.48
C ILE A 145 -4.60 -15.45 22.87
N ALA A 146 -5.52 -15.39 21.90
CA ALA A 146 -6.95 -15.46 22.14
C ALA A 146 -7.32 -16.72 22.95
N LYS A 147 -6.81 -17.89 22.54
CA LYS A 147 -7.04 -19.17 23.24
C LYS A 147 -6.48 -19.17 24.67
N LEU A 148 -5.32 -18.54 24.89
CA LEU A 148 -4.71 -18.40 26.22
C LEU A 148 -5.56 -17.52 27.14
N TYR A 149 -6.08 -16.40 26.64
CA TYR A 149 -6.93 -15.52 27.44
C TYR A 149 -8.33 -16.08 27.67
N GLU A 150 -8.85 -16.92 26.79
CA GLU A 150 -10.12 -17.63 27.00
C GLU A 150 -10.12 -18.58 28.22
N THR A 151 -8.95 -19.17 28.53
CA THR A 151 -8.77 -20.08 29.67
C THR A 151 -8.40 -19.34 30.95
N MET A 152 -8.02 -18.07 30.84
CA MET A 152 -7.71 -17.21 31.98
C MET A 152 -8.98 -16.63 32.60
N ASP A 153 -8.88 -16.21 33.86
CA ASP A 153 -9.90 -15.42 34.52
C ASP A 153 -10.19 -14.10 33.75
N PRO A 154 -11.47 -13.74 33.51
CA PRO A 154 -11.83 -12.56 32.71
C PRO A 154 -11.22 -11.26 33.21
N SER A 155 -11.14 -11.06 34.54
CA SER A 155 -10.63 -9.82 35.12
C SER A 155 -9.11 -9.67 34.90
N LYS A 156 -8.37 -10.78 35.01
CA LYS A 156 -6.93 -10.81 34.71
C LYS A 156 -6.65 -10.62 33.23
N ALA A 157 -7.38 -11.33 32.38
CA ALA A 157 -7.27 -11.19 30.93
C ALA A 157 -7.55 -9.75 30.50
N ALA A 158 -8.58 -9.13 31.09
CA ALA A 158 -8.92 -7.75 30.83
C ALA A 158 -7.75 -6.80 31.16
N LYS A 159 -7.17 -6.91 32.36
CA LYS A 159 -6.04 -6.06 32.76
C LYS A 159 -4.84 -6.17 31.81
N ILE A 160 -4.57 -7.37 31.30
CA ILE A 160 -3.48 -7.60 30.33
C ILE A 160 -3.85 -7.01 28.97
N ILE A 161 -5.08 -7.25 28.48
CA ILE A 161 -5.50 -6.82 27.15
C ILE A 161 -5.53 -5.29 27.04
N GLN A 162 -5.85 -4.58 28.13
CA GLN A 162 -5.80 -3.12 28.19
C GLN A 162 -4.40 -2.53 27.98
N GLY A 163 -3.34 -3.32 28.18
CA GLY A 163 -1.95 -2.90 27.94
C GLY A 163 -1.55 -2.87 26.47
N TYR A 164 -2.34 -3.49 25.58
CA TYR A 164 -2.09 -3.46 24.14
C TYR A 164 -2.69 -2.21 23.49
N SER A 165 -2.21 -1.90 22.28
CA SER A 165 -2.83 -0.90 21.42
C SER A 165 -4.25 -1.35 20.99
N ASP A 166 -5.14 -0.39 20.76
CA ASP A 166 -6.57 -0.65 20.54
C ASP A 166 -6.85 -1.62 19.36
N ASN A 167 -6.02 -1.58 18.33
CA ASN A 167 -6.09 -2.50 17.18
C ASN A 167 -5.74 -3.94 17.57
N ILE A 168 -4.65 -4.14 18.33
CA ILE A 168 -4.22 -5.48 18.77
C ILE A 168 -5.23 -6.05 19.77
N ALA A 169 -5.67 -5.23 20.73
CA ALA A 169 -6.69 -5.62 21.69
C ALA A 169 -7.98 -6.06 20.99
N ARG A 170 -8.40 -5.31 19.96
CA ARG A 170 -9.55 -5.68 19.12
C ARG A 170 -9.32 -7.01 18.42
N ASP A 171 -8.20 -7.19 17.73
CA ASP A 171 -7.95 -8.42 16.99
C ASP A 171 -7.99 -9.65 17.92
N ILE A 172 -7.44 -9.54 19.12
CA ILE A 172 -7.49 -10.60 20.14
C ILE A 172 -8.94 -10.87 20.59
N ILE A 173 -9.70 -9.82 20.91
CA ILE A 173 -11.11 -9.91 21.37
C ILE A 173 -12.04 -10.48 20.28
N TYR A 174 -11.82 -10.12 19.01
CA TYR A 174 -12.62 -10.62 17.89
C TYR A 174 -12.23 -12.04 17.46
N THR A 175 -11.01 -12.50 17.79
CA THR A 175 -10.55 -13.84 17.47
C THR A 175 -11.04 -14.88 18.48
N MET A 176 -11.31 -14.49 19.72
CA MET A 176 -11.81 -15.39 20.77
C MET A 176 -13.32 -15.67 20.67
N LYS A 177 -13.79 -16.68 21.40
CA LYS A 177 -15.20 -17.03 21.52
C LYS A 177 -16.01 -15.88 22.11
N GLN A 178 -17.14 -15.55 21.48
CA GLN A 178 -18.01 -14.43 21.86
C GLN A 178 -18.38 -14.39 23.35
N LYS A 179 -18.73 -15.55 23.95
CA LYS A 179 -19.07 -15.63 25.38
C LYS A 179 -17.91 -15.22 26.29
N LYS A 180 -16.68 -15.58 25.93
CA LYS A 180 -15.47 -15.25 26.68
C LYS A 180 -15.07 -13.79 26.44
N ALA A 181 -15.15 -13.33 25.20
CA ALA A 181 -14.97 -11.92 24.85
C ALA A 181 -15.89 -11.00 25.65
N ALA A 182 -17.18 -11.33 25.72
CA ALA A 182 -18.17 -10.55 26.47
C ALA A 182 -17.83 -10.47 27.96
N GLY A 183 -17.38 -11.58 28.56
CA GLY A 183 -16.94 -11.59 29.97
C GLY A 183 -15.73 -10.68 30.20
N ILE A 184 -14.77 -10.67 29.28
CA ILE A 184 -13.58 -9.79 29.38
C ILE A 184 -13.97 -8.32 29.14
N LEU A 185 -14.85 -8.05 28.18
CA LEU A 185 -15.33 -6.70 27.89
C LEU A 185 -16.15 -6.11 29.03
N ALA A 186 -16.87 -6.93 29.81
CA ALA A 186 -17.61 -6.50 30.99
C ALA A 186 -16.69 -5.99 32.11
N GLU A 187 -15.46 -6.49 32.17
CA GLU A 187 -14.42 -6.05 33.13
C GLU A 187 -13.69 -4.77 32.67
N PHE A 188 -13.92 -4.32 31.43
CA PHE A 188 -13.35 -3.06 30.94
C PHE A 188 -14.13 -1.86 31.45
N ASN A 189 -13.42 -0.74 31.62
CA ASN A 189 -14.08 0.55 31.70
C ASN A 189 -14.88 0.79 30.40
N PRO A 190 -16.13 1.26 30.46
CA PRO A 190 -16.96 1.52 29.28
C PRO A 190 -16.26 2.37 28.21
N LYS A 191 -15.42 3.33 28.61
CA LYS A 191 -14.64 4.16 27.68
C LYS A 191 -13.64 3.34 26.87
N ILE A 192 -12.97 2.39 27.52
CA ILE A 192 -11.97 1.52 26.89
C ILE A 192 -12.65 0.49 26.01
N ALA A 193 -13.71 -0.15 26.50
CA ALA A 193 -14.51 -1.10 25.73
C ALA A 193 -15.02 -0.47 24.42
N ASN A 194 -15.60 0.73 24.49
CA ASN A 194 -16.06 1.46 23.31
C ASN A 194 -14.92 1.80 22.36
N ARG A 195 -13.76 2.20 22.87
CA ARG A 195 -12.60 2.53 22.02
C ARG A 195 -12.10 1.31 21.25
N ILE A 196 -11.99 0.16 21.93
CA ILE A 196 -11.56 -1.10 21.32
C ILE A 196 -12.61 -1.60 20.33
N MET A 197 -13.91 -1.52 20.64
CA MET A 197 -14.98 -2.05 19.78
C MET A 197 -15.39 -1.13 18.61
N ARG A 198 -14.96 0.13 18.61
CA ARG A 198 -15.36 1.08 17.56
C ARG A 198 -14.88 0.62 16.19
N VAL A 199 -15.82 0.22 15.34
CA VAL A 199 -15.59 -0.09 13.93
C VAL A 199 -15.09 1.18 13.23
N LYS A 200 -14.12 1.03 12.33
CA LYS A 200 -13.53 2.14 11.57
C LYS A 200 -14.55 2.71 10.58
#